data_AF-A0AAE3J7F4-F1
#
_entry.id   AF-A0AAE3J7F4-F1
#
_cell.length_a   1.000
_cell.length_b   1.000
_cell.length_c   1.000
_cell.angle_alpha   90.00
_cell.angle_beta   90.00
_cell.angle_gamma   90.00
#
_symmetry.space_group_name_H-M   'P 1'
#
loop_
_entity.id
_entity.type
_entity.pdbx_description
1 polymer ?
#
loop_
_entity_poly.entity_id
_entity_poly.type
_entity_poly.pdbx_seq_one_letter_code
_entity_poly.pdbx_strand_id
1 'polypeptide(L)'
;MRMNKKLKNVLAFGLATSFVLTSTMGVSATGDAVSYDDVTSYAATDTIPEVPAEDVTINVSVNFYDVGTGSMVVDATGSEKRWNTTYTFKQGATKGLANISGVAIPEGYEAVTTPDVVTVYNNGDNTVTVDVKQVKAPVVEDETVDVVVNFRDVDTDTYVMEEDGTTQKTWNTTYTFKLGATEAEMDLSGVKVPDGYELADSETLVRTVYSGVTNYPTVEVKKVKEPVVEDEIVDVVVNFRDVDTDTYVMEEDGTTQKTW
;
A
#
# COMPACT_ATOMS: atom_id res chain seq x y z
N MET A 1 -71.26 2.69 6.74
CA MET A 1 -71.26 1.32 6.18
C MET A 1 -71.81 1.35 4.76
N ARG A 2 -70.97 1.21 3.73
CA ARG A 2 -71.16 0.39 2.52
C ARG A 2 -70.12 0.77 1.44
N MET A 3 -69.45 -0.29 0.98
CA MET A 3 -68.41 -0.34 -0.03
C MET A 3 -68.90 0.14 -1.41
N ASN A 4 -68.02 0.79 -2.18
CA ASN A 4 -68.14 0.84 -3.64
C ASN A 4 -67.04 -0.02 -4.28
N LYS A 5 -67.49 -1.06 -4.98
CA LYS A 5 -66.69 -2.04 -5.74
C LYS A 5 -66.15 -1.40 -7.01
N LYS A 6 -64.87 -1.70 -7.30
CA LYS A 6 -64.17 -1.40 -8.55
C LYS A 6 -64.84 -2.08 -9.76
N LEU A 7 -65.01 -1.31 -10.83
CA LEU A 7 -65.37 -1.78 -12.18
C LEU A 7 -64.17 -2.49 -12.85
N LYS A 8 -64.47 -3.58 -13.55
CA LYS A 8 -63.61 -4.26 -14.54
C LYS A 8 -64.06 -3.87 -15.95
N ASN A 9 -63.12 -3.67 -16.86
CA ASN A 9 -63.15 -4.02 -18.30
C ASN A 9 -61.79 -3.56 -18.90
N VAL A 10 -60.93 -4.41 -19.46
CA VAL A 10 -60.99 -5.28 -20.67
C VAL A 10 -60.72 -4.50 -21.97
N LEU A 11 -59.78 -5.07 -22.77
CA LEU A 11 -59.41 -4.78 -24.17
C LEU A 11 -58.57 -3.50 -24.41
N ALA A 12 -57.60 -3.39 -25.34
CA ALA A 12 -57.03 -4.29 -26.34
C ALA A 12 -55.80 -3.62 -27.02
N PHE A 13 -55.01 -4.43 -27.74
CA PHE A 13 -54.23 -4.15 -28.97
C PHE A 13 -53.14 -3.06 -29.04
N GLY A 14 -51.94 -3.52 -29.40
CA GLY A 14 -51.28 -3.10 -30.65
C GLY A 14 -50.11 -2.13 -30.53
N LEU A 15 -48.92 -2.58 -30.96
CA LEU A 15 -48.25 -2.13 -32.20
C LEU A 15 -46.76 -2.54 -32.21
N ALA A 16 -46.34 -3.04 -33.36
CA ALA A 16 -44.99 -3.44 -33.71
C ALA A 16 -44.10 -2.22 -33.99
N THR A 17 -42.77 -2.39 -33.79
CA THR A 17 -41.61 -1.78 -34.48
C THR A 17 -40.39 -1.98 -33.56
N SER A 18 -39.17 -2.32 -33.93
CA SER A 18 -38.45 -2.72 -35.15
C SER A 18 -37.06 -3.10 -34.64
N PHE A 19 -36.40 -4.14 -35.14
CA PHE A 19 -34.93 -4.13 -35.19
C PHE A 19 -34.47 -4.77 -36.49
N VAL A 20 -33.93 -3.91 -37.34
CA VAL A 20 -33.18 -4.25 -38.54
C VAL A 20 -31.78 -4.63 -38.08
N LEU A 21 -31.34 -5.86 -38.37
CA LEU A 21 -29.92 -6.14 -38.52
C LEU A 21 -29.68 -6.47 -40.00
N THR A 22 -29.21 -5.45 -40.72
CA THR A 22 -28.52 -5.62 -41.99
C THR A 22 -27.17 -6.25 -41.71
N SER A 23 -27.01 -7.54 -42.02
CA SER A 23 -25.71 -8.12 -42.31
C SER A 23 -25.69 -8.54 -43.77
N THR A 24 -25.02 -7.69 -44.54
CA THR A 24 -24.61 -7.87 -45.93
C THR A 24 -23.79 -9.13 -46.08
N MET A 25 -24.27 -10.11 -46.85
CA MET A 25 -23.41 -11.06 -47.55
C MET A 25 -24.00 -11.27 -48.95
N GLY A 26 -23.27 -10.81 -49.96
CA GLY A 26 -23.67 -10.87 -51.35
C GLY A 26 -23.53 -12.27 -51.91
N VAL A 27 -24.54 -12.73 -52.64
CA VAL A 27 -24.41 -13.69 -53.73
C VAL A 27 -25.32 -13.22 -54.86
N SER A 28 -24.73 -13.19 -56.06
CA SER A 28 -25.27 -12.63 -57.31
C SER A 28 -26.61 -13.22 -57.74
N ALA A 29 -27.58 -12.36 -58.06
CA ALA A 29 -28.76 -12.75 -58.80
C ALA A 29 -28.49 -12.65 -60.31
N THR A 30 -28.43 -13.80 -60.98
CA THR A 30 -28.81 -13.95 -62.38
C THR A 30 -29.43 -15.34 -62.52
N GLY A 31 -30.76 -15.39 -62.62
CA GLY A 31 -31.50 -16.63 -62.81
C GLY A 31 -32.98 -16.43 -62.56
N ASP A 32 -33.74 -16.60 -63.63
CA ASP A 32 -35.19 -16.42 -63.78
C ASP A 32 -36.08 -17.11 -62.72
N ALA A 33 -37.28 -16.55 -62.63
CA ALA A 33 -38.41 -16.99 -61.83
C ALA A 33 -38.76 -18.49 -61.99
N VAL A 34 -39.22 -19.11 -60.89
CA VAL A 34 -40.28 -20.11 -60.96
C VAL A 34 -41.32 -19.85 -59.88
N SER A 35 -42.54 -19.69 -60.38
CA SER A 35 -43.80 -19.50 -59.66
C SER A 35 -44.24 -20.77 -58.93
N TYR A 36 -44.96 -20.53 -57.83
CA TYR A 36 -45.83 -21.41 -57.03
C TYR A 36 -46.42 -22.61 -57.78
N ASP A 37 -46.27 -23.80 -57.21
CA ASP A 37 -47.38 -24.59 -56.63
C ASP A 37 -46.87 -25.98 -56.21
N ASP A 38 -46.64 -26.16 -54.91
CA ASP A 38 -47.10 -27.38 -54.24
C ASP A 38 -47.16 -27.11 -52.72
N VAL A 39 -48.31 -26.64 -52.26
CA VAL A 39 -48.64 -26.59 -50.84
C VAL A 39 -48.93 -28.02 -50.39
N THR A 40 -47.89 -28.75 -50.04
CA THR A 40 -48.03 -29.85 -49.08
C THR A 40 -47.71 -29.29 -47.71
N SER A 41 -48.72 -29.30 -46.85
CA SER A 41 -48.65 -28.87 -45.47
C SER A 41 -47.56 -29.64 -44.73
N TYR A 42 -46.38 -29.03 -44.60
CA TYR A 42 -45.50 -29.37 -43.51
C TYR A 42 -46.18 -28.86 -42.25
N ALA A 43 -46.88 -29.75 -41.55
CA ALA A 43 -47.10 -29.57 -40.14
C ALA A 43 -45.72 -29.34 -39.54
N ALA A 44 -45.36 -28.08 -39.32
CA ALA A 44 -44.30 -27.74 -38.40
C ALA A 44 -44.78 -28.31 -37.08
N THR A 45 -44.32 -29.52 -36.76
CA THR A 45 -44.32 -30.01 -35.40
C THR A 45 -43.50 -28.98 -34.63
N ASP A 46 -44.21 -28.01 -34.07
CA ASP A 46 -43.75 -27.13 -33.02
C ASP A 46 -43.37 -28.07 -31.88
N THR A 47 -42.14 -28.57 -31.98
CA THR A 47 -41.57 -29.44 -30.99
C THR A 47 -41.24 -28.52 -29.84
N ILE A 48 -42.21 -28.37 -28.94
CA ILE A 48 -41.97 -27.94 -27.56
C ILE A 48 -40.72 -28.72 -27.13
N PRO A 49 -39.61 -28.05 -26.76
CA PRO A 49 -38.37 -28.74 -26.43
C PRO A 49 -38.70 -29.80 -25.39
N GLU A 50 -38.46 -31.06 -25.75
CA GLU A 50 -38.77 -32.21 -24.93
C GLU A 50 -38.05 -32.03 -23.60
N VAL A 51 -38.82 -31.97 -22.51
CA VAL A 51 -38.22 -31.91 -21.18
C VAL A 51 -37.40 -33.19 -21.02
N PRO A 52 -36.10 -33.10 -20.66
CA PRO A 52 -35.26 -34.28 -20.55
C PRO A 52 -35.93 -35.33 -19.66
N ALA A 53 -35.88 -36.60 -20.08
CA ALA A 53 -36.50 -37.70 -19.36
C ALA A 53 -35.82 -38.02 -18.01
N GLU A 54 -34.84 -37.21 -17.61
CA GLU A 54 -33.96 -37.39 -16.48
C GLU A 54 -33.79 -36.07 -15.70
N ASP A 55 -33.33 -36.16 -14.46
CA ASP A 55 -33.03 -34.99 -13.63
C ASP A 55 -31.94 -34.13 -14.30
N VAL A 56 -32.16 -32.81 -14.38
CA VAL A 56 -31.25 -31.87 -15.06
C VAL A 56 -30.45 -31.10 -14.02
N THR A 57 -29.12 -31.24 -14.05
CA THR A 57 -28.24 -30.45 -13.18
C THR A 57 -27.66 -29.27 -13.94
N ILE A 58 -27.85 -28.07 -13.41
CA ILE A 58 -27.32 -26.81 -13.95
C ILE A 58 -26.26 -26.23 -13.03
N ASN A 59 -25.40 -25.39 -13.59
CA ASN A 59 -24.54 -24.50 -12.81
C ASN A 59 -25.30 -23.23 -12.45
N VAL A 60 -25.06 -22.76 -11.23
CA VAL A 60 -25.50 -21.47 -10.70
C VAL A 60 -24.25 -20.69 -10.35
N SER A 61 -24.09 -19.52 -10.95
CA SER A 61 -22.89 -18.70 -10.79
C SER A 61 -23.23 -17.44 -10.01
N VAL A 62 -22.43 -17.15 -8.98
CA VAL A 62 -22.54 -15.95 -8.17
C VAL A 62 -21.37 -15.03 -8.48
N ASN A 63 -21.69 -13.82 -8.95
CA ASN A 63 -20.78 -12.72 -9.16
C ASN A 63 -20.81 -11.78 -7.95
N PHE A 64 -19.71 -11.07 -7.72
CA PHE A 64 -19.60 -10.13 -6.61
C PHE A 64 -19.48 -8.71 -7.15
N TYR A 65 -20.40 -7.84 -6.74
CA TYR A 65 -20.41 -6.43 -7.12
C TYR A 65 -19.95 -5.60 -5.93
N ASP A 66 -18.85 -4.88 -6.08
CA ASP A 66 -18.37 -3.97 -5.05
C ASP A 66 -19.14 -2.66 -5.13
N VAL A 67 -20.01 -2.43 -4.15
CA VAL A 67 -20.83 -1.21 -4.07
C VAL A 67 -20.00 0.05 -3.82
N GLY A 68 -18.77 -0.10 -3.30
CA GLY A 68 -17.88 1.03 -3.04
C GLY A 68 -17.21 1.57 -4.29
N THR A 69 -16.75 0.68 -5.17
CA THR A 69 -16.11 1.05 -6.45
C THR A 69 -17.09 1.09 -7.63
N GLY A 70 -18.26 0.49 -7.48
CA GLY A 70 -19.29 0.40 -8.52
C GLY A 70 -18.95 -0.59 -9.63
N SER A 71 -18.07 -1.57 -9.37
CA SER A 71 -17.54 -2.52 -10.36
C SER A 71 -17.60 -3.96 -9.85
N MET A 72 -17.48 -4.93 -10.77
CA MET A 72 -17.34 -6.34 -10.39
C MET A 72 -15.99 -6.59 -9.73
N VAL A 73 -15.97 -7.43 -8.69
CA VAL A 73 -14.74 -7.85 -8.05
C VAL A 73 -13.97 -8.75 -9.02
N VAL A 74 -12.70 -8.41 -9.26
CA VAL A 74 -11.80 -9.19 -10.13
C VAL A 74 -10.67 -9.85 -9.34
N ASP A 75 -10.07 -10.88 -9.91
CA ASP A 75 -8.84 -11.49 -9.43
C ASP A 75 -7.59 -10.72 -9.93
N ALA A 76 -6.40 -11.19 -9.54
CA ALA A 76 -5.13 -10.57 -9.92
C ALA A 76 -4.84 -10.57 -11.44
N THR A 77 -5.57 -11.39 -12.21
CA THR A 77 -5.46 -11.44 -13.68
C THR A 77 -6.44 -10.50 -14.38
N GLY A 78 -7.34 -9.86 -13.62
CA GLY A 78 -8.42 -9.02 -14.14
C GLY A 78 -9.69 -9.79 -14.50
N SER A 79 -9.80 -11.08 -14.14
CA SER A 79 -11.00 -11.88 -14.39
C SER A 79 -11.98 -11.72 -13.23
N GLU A 80 -13.29 -11.68 -13.51
CA GLU A 80 -14.31 -11.58 -12.47
C GLU A 80 -14.22 -12.76 -11.49
N LYS A 81 -14.18 -12.47 -10.19
CA LYS A 81 -14.32 -13.49 -9.16
C LYS A 81 -15.74 -14.02 -9.17
N ARG A 82 -15.85 -15.35 -9.22
CA ARG A 82 -17.13 -16.05 -9.20
C ARG A 82 -17.11 -17.20 -8.21
N TRP A 83 -18.25 -17.43 -7.57
CA TRP A 83 -18.52 -18.64 -6.81
C TRP A 83 -19.57 -19.47 -7.57
N ASN A 84 -19.34 -20.79 -7.69
CA ASN A 84 -20.25 -21.66 -8.44
C ASN A 84 -20.83 -22.72 -7.51
N THR A 85 -22.12 -23.00 -7.70
CA THR A 85 -22.81 -24.16 -7.13
C THR A 85 -23.68 -24.81 -8.20
N THR A 86 -24.34 -25.91 -7.87
CA THR A 86 -25.24 -26.61 -8.80
C THR A 86 -26.65 -26.72 -8.24
N TYR A 87 -27.61 -26.82 -9.15
CA TYR A 87 -29.00 -27.13 -8.80
C TYR A 87 -29.52 -28.23 -9.71
N THR A 88 -30.18 -29.22 -9.12
CA THR A 88 -30.77 -30.34 -9.86
C THR A 88 -32.28 -30.17 -9.93
N PHE A 89 -32.79 -29.93 -11.14
CA PHE A 89 -34.21 -29.98 -11.45
C PHE A 89 -34.69 -31.43 -11.49
N LYS A 90 -35.84 -31.67 -10.86
CA LYS A 90 -36.59 -32.91 -11.08
C LYS A 90 -37.18 -32.92 -12.49
N GLN A 91 -37.32 -34.11 -13.07
CA GLN A 91 -37.98 -34.31 -14.36
C GLN A 91 -39.29 -33.50 -14.46
N GLY A 92 -39.48 -32.77 -15.55
CA GLY A 92 -40.66 -31.92 -15.76
C GLY A 92 -40.56 -30.50 -15.19
N ALA A 93 -39.58 -30.20 -14.32
CA ALA A 93 -39.47 -28.89 -13.67
C ALA A 93 -38.75 -27.85 -14.54
N THR A 94 -39.36 -26.66 -14.63
CA THR A 94 -38.83 -25.51 -15.38
C THR A 94 -38.27 -24.41 -14.49
N LYS A 95 -38.61 -24.41 -13.18
CA LYS A 95 -38.23 -23.41 -12.18
C LYS A 95 -37.87 -24.07 -10.84
N GLY A 96 -36.85 -23.54 -10.17
CA GLY A 96 -36.34 -24.06 -8.90
C GLY A 96 -35.84 -22.97 -7.96
N LEU A 97 -35.50 -23.36 -6.73
CA LEU A 97 -34.86 -22.49 -5.74
C LEU A 97 -33.51 -23.10 -5.33
N ALA A 98 -32.42 -22.51 -5.79
CA ALA A 98 -31.07 -22.95 -5.44
C ALA A 98 -30.65 -22.32 -4.11
N ASN A 99 -30.04 -23.12 -3.23
CA ASN A 99 -29.47 -22.64 -1.98
C ASN A 99 -28.07 -22.07 -2.22
N ILE A 100 -27.87 -20.82 -1.83
CA ILE A 100 -26.60 -20.09 -1.93
C ILE A 100 -26.13 -19.51 -0.57
N SER A 101 -26.74 -19.93 0.54
CA SER A 101 -26.36 -19.50 1.91
C SER A 101 -24.90 -19.78 2.27
N GLY A 102 -24.23 -20.69 1.55
CA GLY A 102 -22.81 -21.01 1.71
C GLY A 102 -21.88 -20.27 0.74
N VAL A 103 -22.32 -19.16 0.14
CA VAL A 103 -21.50 -18.40 -0.80
C VAL A 103 -20.20 -17.93 -0.12
N ALA A 104 -19.06 -18.29 -0.72
CA ALA A 104 -17.76 -17.89 -0.22
C ALA A 104 -17.44 -16.47 -0.71
N ILE A 105 -17.51 -15.48 0.19
CA ILE A 105 -17.18 -14.08 -0.10
C ILE A 105 -15.67 -13.94 -0.38
N PRO A 106 -15.26 -13.18 -1.41
CA PRO A 106 -13.84 -12.93 -1.68
C PRO A 106 -13.10 -12.32 -0.48
N GLU A 107 -11.85 -12.72 -0.28
CA GLU A 107 -10.97 -12.12 0.72
C GLU A 107 -10.87 -10.60 0.54
N GLY A 108 -10.92 -9.86 1.66
CA GLY A 108 -10.93 -8.39 1.66
C GLY A 108 -12.31 -7.77 1.39
N TYR A 109 -13.38 -8.57 1.36
CA TYR A 109 -14.75 -8.09 1.22
C TYR A 109 -15.66 -8.64 2.32
N GLU A 110 -16.68 -7.86 2.66
CA GLU A 110 -17.84 -8.29 3.45
C GLU A 110 -19.10 -8.26 2.57
N ALA A 111 -20.02 -9.19 2.81
CA ALA A 111 -21.32 -9.17 2.16
C ALA A 111 -22.16 -8.00 2.70
N VAL A 112 -22.72 -7.20 1.80
CA VAL A 112 -23.73 -6.19 2.17
C VAL A 112 -25.07 -6.88 2.36
N THR A 113 -25.42 -7.76 1.42
CA THR A 113 -26.60 -8.64 1.51
C THR A 113 -26.33 -9.94 0.76
N THR A 114 -26.49 -11.08 1.44
CA THR A 114 -26.47 -12.41 0.80
C THR A 114 -27.87 -13.01 0.86
N PRO A 115 -28.54 -13.23 -0.29
CA PRO A 115 -29.74 -14.06 -0.30
C PRO A 115 -29.37 -15.49 0.11
N ASP A 116 -30.25 -16.18 0.84
CA ASP A 116 -30.05 -17.61 1.14
C ASP A 116 -30.44 -18.51 -0.04
N VAL A 117 -31.42 -18.06 -0.84
CA VAL A 117 -31.96 -18.81 -1.98
C VAL A 117 -32.21 -17.90 -3.17
N VAL A 118 -32.02 -18.47 -4.36
CA VAL A 118 -32.21 -17.77 -5.63
C VAL A 118 -33.07 -18.58 -6.57
N THR A 119 -33.89 -17.88 -7.33
CA THR A 119 -34.71 -18.51 -8.37
C THR A 119 -33.82 -18.89 -9.54
N VAL A 120 -33.91 -20.15 -9.97
CA VAL A 120 -33.19 -20.67 -11.13
C VAL A 120 -34.14 -21.26 -12.17
N TYR A 121 -33.73 -21.21 -13.43
CA TYR A 121 -34.51 -21.64 -14.58
C TYR A 121 -33.77 -22.70 -15.38
N ASN A 122 -34.50 -23.75 -15.77
CA ASN A 122 -33.97 -24.78 -16.64
C ASN A 122 -33.74 -24.17 -18.04
N ASN A 123 -32.54 -24.34 -18.60
CA ASN A 123 -32.11 -23.73 -19.86
C ASN A 123 -32.04 -22.18 -19.85
N GLY A 124 -31.90 -21.57 -18.68
CA GLY A 124 -31.68 -20.12 -18.52
C GLY A 124 -30.26 -19.76 -18.11
N ASP A 125 -29.92 -18.48 -18.21
CA ASP A 125 -28.73 -17.92 -17.55
C ASP A 125 -29.02 -17.78 -16.05
N ASN A 126 -28.28 -18.53 -15.23
CA ASN A 126 -28.48 -18.61 -13.78
C ASN A 126 -27.33 -17.91 -13.05
N THR A 127 -27.07 -16.67 -13.45
CA THR A 127 -26.13 -15.75 -12.82
C THR A 127 -26.84 -14.88 -11.78
N VAL A 128 -26.23 -14.77 -10.61
CA VAL A 128 -26.71 -13.95 -9.49
C VAL A 128 -25.61 -12.99 -9.08
N THR A 129 -25.98 -11.76 -8.74
CA THR A 129 -25.04 -10.78 -8.20
C THR A 129 -25.27 -10.62 -6.70
N VAL A 130 -24.20 -10.70 -5.94
CA VAL A 130 -24.16 -10.39 -4.51
C VAL A 130 -23.42 -9.08 -4.33
N ASP A 131 -24.07 -8.14 -3.65
CA ASP A 131 -23.45 -6.88 -3.27
C ASP A 131 -22.47 -7.12 -2.12
N VAL A 132 -21.22 -6.74 -2.35
CA VAL A 132 -20.15 -6.79 -1.38
C VAL A 132 -19.58 -5.40 -1.19
N LYS A 133 -18.92 -5.19 -0.07
CA LYS A 133 -18.18 -3.98 0.23
C LYS A 133 -16.76 -4.37 0.59
N GLN A 134 -15.78 -3.69 0.01
CA GLN A 134 -14.40 -3.90 0.41
C GLN A 134 -14.27 -3.56 1.90
N VAL A 135 -13.86 -4.53 2.72
CA VAL A 135 -13.48 -4.22 4.08
C VAL A 135 -12.23 -3.38 4.00
N LYS A 136 -12.30 -2.15 4.50
CA LYS A 136 -11.12 -1.31 4.64
C LYS A 136 -10.17 -2.10 5.54
N ALA A 137 -9.03 -2.54 4.99
CA ALA A 137 -7.95 -3.04 5.83
C ALA A 137 -7.73 -1.99 6.93
N PRO A 138 -7.50 -2.39 8.20
CA PRO A 138 -7.18 -1.42 9.23
C PRO A 138 -6.05 -0.54 8.69
N VAL A 139 -6.26 0.78 8.71
CA VAL A 139 -5.17 1.72 8.43
C VAL A 139 -4.24 1.56 9.60
N VAL A 140 -3.26 0.67 9.47
CA VAL A 140 -2.23 0.54 10.49
C VAL A 140 -1.12 1.48 10.03
N GLU A 141 -1.08 2.64 10.66
CA GLU A 141 -0.08 3.66 10.40
C GLU A 141 1.26 3.20 10.97
N ASP A 142 2.35 3.49 10.26
CA ASP A 142 3.69 3.28 10.79
C ASP A 142 3.83 4.06 12.10
N GLU A 143 4.41 3.42 13.12
CA GLU A 143 4.62 4.08 14.40
C GLU A 143 5.97 4.80 14.40
N THR A 144 5.95 6.11 14.61
CA THR A 144 7.18 6.90 14.79
C THR A 144 7.41 7.19 16.26
N VAL A 145 8.63 6.92 16.74
CA VAL A 145 9.05 7.27 18.09
C VAL A 145 10.21 8.24 18.08
N ASP A 146 10.29 9.05 19.13
CA ASP A 146 11.44 9.90 19.39
C ASP A 146 12.60 9.10 20.01
N VAL A 147 13.80 9.37 19.50
CA VAL A 147 15.05 8.78 19.94
C VAL A 147 16.00 9.91 20.32
N VAL A 148 16.44 9.91 21.56
CA VAL A 148 17.35 10.90 22.14
C VAL A 148 18.70 10.23 22.36
N VAL A 149 19.66 10.50 21.48
CA VAL A 149 20.99 9.91 21.57
C VAL A 149 21.83 10.71 22.56
N ASN A 150 22.33 10.03 23.59
CA ASN A 150 23.26 10.59 24.57
C ASN A 150 24.71 10.33 24.15
N PHE A 151 25.61 11.25 24.49
CA PHE A 151 27.03 11.12 24.21
C PHE A 151 27.84 10.89 25.48
N ARG A 152 28.67 9.85 25.50
CA ARG A 152 29.56 9.53 26.60
C ARG A 152 31.01 9.70 26.17
N ASP A 153 31.75 10.54 26.88
CA ASP A 153 33.17 10.75 26.67
C ASP A 153 33.96 9.56 27.25
N VAL A 154 34.65 8.81 26.40
CA VAL A 154 35.41 7.61 26.81
C VAL A 154 36.62 7.93 27.66
N ASP A 155 37.21 9.12 27.51
CA ASP A 155 38.43 9.48 28.24
C ASP A 155 38.11 9.83 29.70
N THR A 156 36.91 10.37 29.95
CA THR A 156 36.47 10.79 31.29
C THR A 156 35.41 9.88 31.91
N ASP A 157 34.83 8.96 31.13
CA ASP A 157 33.71 8.09 31.50
C ASP A 157 32.42 8.83 31.88
N THR A 158 32.29 10.09 31.44
CA THR A 158 31.16 10.99 31.77
C THR A 158 30.33 11.36 30.55
N TYR A 159 29.11 11.85 30.76
CA TYR A 159 28.29 12.39 29.67
C TYR A 159 28.85 13.73 29.20
N VAL A 160 28.80 13.97 27.89
CA VAL A 160 29.15 15.27 27.33
C VAL A 160 28.08 16.28 27.74
N MET A 161 28.50 17.39 28.32
CA MET A 161 27.61 18.45 28.81
C MET A 161 27.61 19.65 27.86
N GLU A 162 26.51 20.40 27.88
CA GLU A 162 26.43 21.73 27.31
C GLU A 162 27.41 22.69 28.04
N GLU A 163 27.67 23.85 27.45
CA GLU A 163 28.60 24.85 27.99
C GLU A 163 28.19 25.34 29.39
N ASP A 164 26.89 25.31 29.70
CA ASP A 164 26.37 25.67 31.02
C ASP A 164 26.69 24.63 32.12
N GLY A 165 27.16 23.44 31.75
CA GLY A 165 27.52 22.34 32.65
C GLY A 165 26.33 21.68 33.36
N THR A 166 25.08 22.01 33.01
CA THR A 166 23.87 21.51 33.68
C THR A 166 23.07 20.53 32.85
N THR A 167 23.12 20.65 31.52
CA THR A 167 22.40 19.76 30.60
C THR A 167 23.34 18.92 29.76
N GLN A 168 22.95 17.68 29.44
CA GLN A 168 23.71 16.81 28.55
C GLN A 168 23.53 17.26 27.09
N LYS A 169 24.61 17.21 26.31
CA LYS A 169 24.51 17.27 24.84
C LYS A 169 23.83 16.00 24.36
N THR A 170 22.81 16.17 23.52
CA THR A 170 22.05 15.06 22.94
C THR A 170 21.80 15.30 21.45
N TRP A 171 21.52 14.24 20.72
CA TRP A 171 21.05 14.31 19.34
C TRP A 171 19.68 13.66 19.21
N ASN A 172 18.69 14.46 18.81
CA ASN A 172 17.31 14.00 18.63
C ASN A 172 17.09 13.52 17.20
N THR A 173 16.51 12.34 17.07
CA THR A 173 16.09 11.74 15.80
C THR A 173 14.81 10.93 16.02
N THR A 174 14.22 10.40 14.95
CA THR A 174 13.03 9.56 15.03
C THR A 174 13.27 8.23 14.36
N TYR A 175 12.68 7.16 14.89
CA TYR A 175 12.66 5.85 14.26
C TYR A 175 11.24 5.48 13.84
N THR A 176 11.11 4.91 12.64
CA THR A 176 9.84 4.40 12.11
C THR A 176 9.82 2.88 12.25
N PHE A 177 8.94 2.36 13.10
CA PHE A 177 8.77 0.93 13.27
C PHE A 177 8.02 0.32 12.09
N LYS A 178 8.44 -0.89 11.70
CA LYS A 178 7.62 -1.74 10.84
C LYS A 178 6.36 -2.16 11.60
N LEU A 179 5.28 -2.34 10.84
CA LEU A 179 3.99 -2.82 11.34
C LEU A 179 4.11 -3.95 12.37
N GLY A 180 3.58 -3.70 13.58
CA GLY A 180 3.47 -4.70 14.65
C GLY A 180 4.77 -5.02 15.38
N ALA A 181 5.88 -4.34 15.06
CA ALA A 181 7.13 -4.48 15.77
C ALA A 181 7.11 -3.68 17.09
N THR A 182 7.46 -4.34 18.20
CA THR A 182 7.63 -3.69 19.51
C THR A 182 9.08 -3.35 19.81
N GLU A 183 10.01 -3.97 19.09
CA GLU A 183 11.45 -3.75 19.19
C GLU A 183 12.07 -3.74 17.79
N ALA A 184 13.11 -2.94 17.61
CA ALA A 184 13.84 -2.86 16.35
C ALA A 184 15.29 -2.45 16.59
N GLU A 185 16.15 -2.80 15.63
CA GLU A 185 17.53 -2.33 15.58
C GLU A 185 17.58 -1.05 14.72
N MET A 186 18.08 0.03 15.32
CA MET A 186 18.30 1.32 14.69
C MET A 186 19.79 1.53 14.42
N ASP A 187 20.13 1.85 13.17
CA ASP A 187 21.47 2.29 12.80
C ASP A 187 21.66 3.78 13.11
N LEU A 188 22.62 4.08 13.98
CA LEU A 188 23.02 5.44 14.37
C LEU A 188 24.29 5.90 13.66
N SER A 189 24.70 5.26 12.55
CA SER A 189 25.86 5.67 11.74
C SER A 189 25.80 7.12 11.24
N GLY A 190 24.60 7.70 11.14
CA GLY A 190 24.37 9.11 10.79
C GLY A 190 24.31 10.09 11.98
N VAL A 191 24.69 9.66 13.19
CA VAL A 191 24.66 10.53 14.38
C VAL A 191 25.55 11.75 14.20
N LYS A 192 25.04 12.93 14.60
CA LYS A 192 25.81 14.17 14.60
C LYS A 192 26.51 14.34 15.95
N VAL A 193 27.81 14.05 15.99
CA VAL A 193 28.63 14.24 17.19
C VAL A 193 28.78 15.73 17.55
N PRO A 194 28.90 16.07 18.85
CA PRO A 194 29.16 17.44 19.28
C PRO A 194 30.50 18.01 18.77
N ASP A 195 30.58 19.33 18.62
CA ASP A 195 31.83 20.00 18.28
C ASP A 195 32.95 19.70 19.29
N GLY A 196 34.17 19.48 18.78
CA GLY A 196 35.33 19.10 19.59
C GLY A 196 35.37 17.63 20.00
N TYR A 197 34.43 16.80 19.51
CA TYR A 197 34.39 15.36 19.73
C TYR A 197 34.40 14.58 18.41
N GLU A 198 34.95 13.38 18.45
CA GLU A 198 34.87 12.37 17.38
C GLU A 198 34.30 11.06 17.95
N LEU A 199 33.84 10.15 17.09
CA LEU A 199 33.42 8.82 17.55
C LEU A 199 34.63 8.06 18.08
N ALA A 200 34.49 7.44 19.25
CA ALA A 200 35.63 6.89 19.99
C ALA A 200 36.27 5.66 19.32
N ASP A 201 35.50 4.83 18.60
CA ASP A 201 35.98 3.75 17.71
C ASP A 201 34.78 3.10 16.97
N SER A 202 35.05 2.21 16.00
CA SER A 202 34.10 1.60 15.05
C SER A 202 33.11 0.58 15.65
N GLU A 203 32.63 0.81 16.87
CA GLU A 203 31.56 -0.02 17.42
C GLU A 203 30.32 0.07 16.54
N THR A 204 29.62 -1.05 16.41
CA THR A 204 28.36 -1.09 15.67
C THR A 204 27.40 -0.11 16.32
N LEU A 205 27.09 0.98 15.61
CA LEU A 205 26.13 2.02 16.01
C LEU A 205 24.68 1.53 15.95
N VAL A 206 24.49 0.22 16.05
CA VAL A 206 23.18 -0.43 16.05
C VAL A 206 22.68 -0.48 17.48
N ARG A 207 21.53 0.13 17.73
CA ARG A 207 20.90 0.18 19.06
C ARG A 207 19.48 -0.34 19.00
N THR A 208 19.09 -1.11 20.00
CA THR A 208 17.70 -1.54 20.15
C THR A 208 16.85 -0.36 20.60
N VAL A 209 15.74 -0.14 19.89
CA VAL A 209 14.72 0.84 20.22
C VAL A 209 13.37 0.13 20.41
N TYR A 210 12.52 0.70 21.25
CA TYR A 210 11.20 0.16 21.59
C TYR A 210 10.08 1.09 21.16
N SER A 211 8.97 0.51 20.71
CA SER A 211 7.79 1.28 20.32
C SER A 211 7.03 1.82 21.54
N GLY A 212 6.25 2.87 21.37
CA GLY A 212 5.43 3.49 22.41
C GLY A 212 6.18 4.23 23.52
N VAL A 213 7.51 4.34 23.45
CA VAL A 213 8.35 5.01 24.46
C VAL A 213 9.44 5.86 23.82
N THR A 214 9.92 6.86 24.55
CA THR A 214 11.14 7.60 24.17
C THR A 214 12.36 6.75 24.47
N ASN A 215 13.26 6.63 23.50
CA ASN A 215 14.46 5.81 23.61
C ASN A 215 15.70 6.68 23.88
N TYR A 216 16.61 6.18 24.72
CA TYR A 216 17.81 6.92 25.16
C TYR A 216 19.11 6.14 24.92
N PRO A 217 19.43 5.74 23.67
CA PRO A 217 20.68 5.07 23.38
C PRO A 217 21.89 5.97 23.69
N THR A 218 23.03 5.35 24.02
CA THR A 218 24.29 6.07 24.26
C THR A 218 25.30 5.75 23.16
N VAL A 219 26.00 6.76 22.68
CA VAL A 219 27.11 6.68 21.73
C VAL A 219 28.37 7.18 22.42
N GLU A 220 29.45 6.44 22.22
CA GLU A 220 30.76 6.77 22.78
C GLU A 220 31.52 7.71 21.86
N VAL A 221 32.04 8.78 22.45
CA VAL A 221 32.79 9.83 21.77
C VAL A 221 34.09 10.09 22.51
N LYS A 222 35.05 10.67 21.80
CA LYS A 222 36.35 11.04 22.32
C LYS A 222 36.60 12.51 22.04
N LYS A 223 37.16 13.22 23.01
CA LYS A 223 37.49 14.64 22.83
C LYS A 223 38.67 14.75 21.87
N VAL A 224 38.50 15.52 20.80
CA VAL A 224 39.57 15.82 19.86
C VAL A 224 40.58 16.71 20.58
N LYS A 225 41.83 16.26 20.65
CA LYS A 225 42.91 17.10 21.17
C LYS A 225 43.13 18.26 20.20
N GLU A 226 43.06 19.48 20.71
CA GLU A 226 43.52 20.64 19.94
C GLU A 226 44.98 20.41 19.51
N PRO A 227 45.37 20.76 18.28
CA PRO A 227 46.77 20.75 17.91
C PRO A 227 47.50 21.69 18.87
N VAL A 228 48.44 21.14 19.63
CA VAL A 228 49.39 21.96 20.37
C VAL A 228 50.20 22.68 19.31
N VAL A 229 49.86 23.93 19.02
CA VAL A 229 50.77 24.83 18.33
C VAL A 229 51.86 25.12 19.34
N GLU A 230 52.93 24.34 19.31
CA GLU A 230 54.20 24.79 19.89
C GLU A 230 54.63 25.97 19.02
N ASP A 231 54.20 27.17 19.40
CA ASP A 231 54.83 28.39 18.90
C ASP A 231 56.30 28.29 19.33
N GLU A 232 57.17 27.88 18.41
CA GLU A 232 58.61 27.95 18.57
C GLU A 232 58.98 29.43 18.76
N ILE A 233 59.12 29.86 20.01
CA ILE A 233 59.56 31.21 20.34
C ILE A 233 61.05 31.27 19.96
N VAL A 234 61.34 31.69 18.73
CA VAL A 234 62.71 32.02 18.32
C VAL A 234 63.07 33.34 19.00
N ASP A 235 63.91 33.27 20.03
CA ASP A 235 64.44 34.43 20.71
C ASP A 235 65.32 35.21 19.71
N VAL A 236 64.78 36.30 19.15
CA VAL A 236 65.51 37.15 18.21
C VAL A 236 66.40 38.08 19.02
N VAL A 237 67.65 37.69 19.21
CA VAL A 237 68.66 38.55 19.82
C VAL A 237 69.01 39.67 18.83
N VAL A 238 68.71 40.92 19.19
CA VAL A 238 69.06 42.09 18.38
C VAL A 238 70.38 42.68 18.90
N ASN A 239 71.46 42.52 18.13
CA ASN A 239 72.76 43.10 18.46
C ASN A 239 72.86 44.49 17.82
N PHE A 240 73.31 45.48 18.60
CA PHE A 240 73.57 46.82 18.07
C PHE A 240 74.98 46.89 17.47
N ARG A 241 75.08 47.46 16.27
CA ARG A 241 76.36 47.69 15.58
C ARG A 241 76.60 49.18 15.43
N ASP A 242 77.79 49.63 15.80
CA ASP A 242 78.26 50.99 15.56
C ASP A 242 78.61 51.12 14.07
N VAL A 243 77.91 52.04 13.40
CA VAL A 243 78.01 52.25 11.95
C VAL A 243 79.34 52.88 11.54
N ASP A 244 79.96 53.69 12.41
CA ASP A 244 81.16 54.44 12.06
C ASP A 244 82.43 53.59 12.21
N THR A 245 82.39 52.59 13.10
CA THR A 245 83.52 51.70 13.36
C THR A 245 83.33 50.28 12.82
N ASP A 246 82.12 49.96 12.35
CA ASP A 246 81.70 48.63 11.89
C ASP A 246 81.88 47.52 12.95
N THR A 247 81.83 47.89 14.23
CA THR A 247 81.97 46.97 15.38
C THR A 247 80.69 46.87 16.21
N TYR A 248 80.54 45.79 16.98
CA TYR A 248 79.37 45.63 17.87
C TYR A 248 79.48 46.53 19.09
N VAL A 249 78.36 47.13 19.48
CA VAL A 249 78.27 47.92 20.71
C VAL A 249 78.38 46.96 21.89
N MET A 250 79.31 47.26 22.81
CA MET A 250 79.54 46.46 24.01
C MET A 250 78.86 47.10 25.23
N GLU A 251 78.50 46.30 26.22
CA GLU A 251 78.10 46.81 27.55
C GLU A 251 79.28 47.48 28.26
N GLU A 252 79.01 48.20 29.36
CA GLU A 252 80.03 48.95 30.11
C GLU A 252 81.15 48.05 30.68
N ASP A 253 80.92 46.73 30.78
CA ASP A 253 81.94 45.76 31.19
C ASP A 253 83.00 45.48 30.10
N GLY A 254 82.74 45.91 28.86
CA GLY A 254 83.65 45.79 27.71
C GLY A 254 83.86 44.37 27.19
N THR A 255 83.13 43.37 27.68
CA THR A 255 83.28 41.95 27.35
C THR A 255 82.02 41.31 26.79
N THR A 256 80.86 41.90 27.05
CA THR A 256 79.57 41.45 26.53
C THR A 256 79.01 42.41 25.49
N GLN A 257 78.43 41.87 24.41
CA GLN A 257 77.74 42.70 23.41
C GLN A 257 76.41 43.17 23.98
N LYS A 258 76.05 44.40 23.66
CA LYS A 258 74.76 44.96 24.03
C LYS A 258 73.68 44.36 23.13
N THR A 259 72.74 43.67 23.75
CA THR A 259 71.59 43.03 23.10
C THR A 259 70.30 43.57 23.72
N TRP A 260 69.21 43.64 22.94
CA TRP A 260 67.88 43.91 23.48
C TRP A 260 67.04 42.65 23.51
#